data_AF-A0A2S9GBS4-F1
#
_entry.id   AF-A0A2S9GBS4-F1
#
_cell.length_a   1.000
_cell.length_b   1.000
_cell.length_c   1.000
_cell.angle_alpha   90.00
_cell.angle_beta   90.00
_cell.angle_gamma   90.00
#
_symmetry.space_group_name_H-M   'P 1'
#
loop_
_entity.id
_entity.type
_entity.pdbx_description
1 polymer ?
#
loop_
_entity_poly.entity_id
_entity_poly.type
_entity_poly.pdbx_seq_one_letter_code
_entity_poly.pdbx_strand_id
1 'polypeptide(L)'
;DSPQQLYAYWHDAVDRSRIRLSAALDRGGLDQLVAAHDGDGNHASLRRLLCDLIEEYGRHTGHADLLREAVDGRVGEDPPPGWQP
;
A
#
# COMPACT_ATOMS: atom_id res chain seq x y z
N ASP A 1 -11.46 10.31 14.29
CA ASP A 1 -10.79 11.17 13.29
C ASP A 1 -11.78 11.63 12.24
N SER A 2 -11.65 12.87 11.77
CA SER A 2 -12.39 13.34 10.60
C SER A 2 -11.86 12.69 9.31
N PRO A 3 -12.66 12.61 8.24
CA PRO A 3 -12.17 12.12 6.94
C PRO A 3 -10.90 12.84 6.48
N GLN A 4 -10.84 14.17 6.64
CA GLN A 4 -9.68 14.98 6.26
C GLN A 4 -8.41 14.59 7.03
N GLN A 5 -8.53 14.29 8.33
CA GLN A 5 -7.41 13.80 9.12
C GLN A 5 -6.92 12.43 8.65
N LEU A 6 -7.85 11.52 8.32
CA LEU A 6 -7.50 10.20 7.80
C LEU A 6 -6.78 10.28 6.44
N TYR A 7 -7.26 11.14 5.53
CA TYR A 7 -6.59 11.39 4.26
C TYR A 7 -5.19 11.99 4.46
N ALA A 8 -5.03 12.96 5.37
CA ALA A 8 -3.72 13.52 5.69
C ALA A 8 -2.74 12.45 6.19
N TYR A 9 -3.17 11.57 7.11
CA TYR A 9 -2.34 10.47 7.59
C TYR A 9 -1.96 9.49 6.47
N TRP A 10 -2.90 9.21 5.55
CA TRP A 10 -2.63 8.36 4.40
C TRP A 10 -1.61 9.01 3.44
N HIS A 11 -1.77 10.29 3.11
CA HIS A 11 -0.80 11.04 2.30
C HIS A 11 0.60 11.03 2.92
N ASP A 12 0.71 11.35 4.21
CA ASP A 12 1.98 11.30 4.91
C ASP A 12 2.62 9.90 4.88
N ALA A 13 1.80 8.84 4.96
CA ALA A 13 2.28 7.46 4.88
C ALA A 13 2.79 7.11 3.47
N VAL A 14 2.08 7.53 2.43
CA VAL A 14 2.48 7.37 1.03
C VAL A 14 3.79 8.10 0.76
N ASP A 15 3.93 9.34 1.20
CA ASP A 15 5.14 10.14 1.00
C ASP A 15 6.35 9.52 1.70
N ARG A 16 6.20 9.09 2.96
CA ARG A 16 7.24 8.34 3.67
C ARG A 16 7.61 7.04 2.95
N SER A 17 6.63 6.33 2.40
CA SER A 17 6.87 5.09 1.64
C SER A 17 7.69 5.36 0.38
N ARG A 18 7.33 6.40 -0.40
CA ARG A 18 8.05 6.81 -1.61
C ARG A 18 9.50 7.19 -1.33
N ILE A 19 9.73 8.01 -0.30
CA ILE A 19 11.08 8.42 0.11
C ILE A 19 11.94 7.20 0.47
N ARG A 20 11.39 6.29 1.28
CA ARG A 20 12.11 5.08 1.72
C ARG A 20 12.42 4.13 0.57
N LEU A 21 11.46 3.93 -0.34
CA LEU A 21 11.64 3.09 -1.51
C LEU A 21 12.72 3.65 -2.44
N SER A 22 12.67 4.96 -2.75
CA SER A 22 13.70 5.61 -3.57
C SER A 22 15.10 5.40 -2.96
N ALA A 23 15.25 5.69 -1.66
CA ALA A 23 16.52 5.52 -0.98
C ALA A 23 16.98 4.05 -0.95
N ALA A 24 16.07 3.08 -0.88
CA ALA A 24 16.42 1.67 -0.99
C ALA A 24 16.90 1.33 -2.40
N LEU A 25 16.17 1.74 -3.43
CA LEU A 25 16.56 1.52 -4.83
C LEU A 25 17.95 2.08 -5.13
N ASP A 26 18.27 3.28 -4.65
CA ASP A 26 19.59 3.91 -4.80
C ASP A 26 20.71 3.12 -4.12
N ARG A 27 20.42 2.42 -3.02
CA ARG A 27 21.42 1.63 -2.27
C ARG A 27 21.77 0.30 -2.91
N GLY A 28 20.80 -0.39 -3.50
CA GLY A 28 21.00 -1.79 -3.93
C GLY A 28 19.97 -2.34 -4.90
N GLY A 29 19.07 -1.50 -5.42
CA GLY A 29 18.03 -1.92 -6.35
C GLY A 29 17.04 -2.93 -5.75
N LEU A 30 16.27 -3.58 -6.64
CA LEU A 30 15.17 -4.46 -6.25
C LEU A 30 15.62 -5.82 -5.71
N ASP A 31 16.83 -6.26 -6.03
CA ASP A 31 17.31 -7.59 -5.67
C ASP A 31 18.09 -7.59 -4.33
N GLN A 32 18.26 -6.42 -3.70
CA GLN A 32 18.83 -6.34 -2.34
C GLN A 32 17.94 -7.09 -1.34
N LEU A 33 18.58 -7.71 -0.34
CA LEU A 33 17.88 -8.36 0.75
C LEU A 33 17.37 -7.33 1.76
N VAL A 34 16.16 -7.54 2.27
CA VAL A 34 15.55 -6.74 3.33
C VAL A 34 15.69 -7.43 4.68
N ALA A 35 15.44 -6.70 5.77
CA ALA A 35 15.48 -7.26 7.12
C ALA A 35 14.40 -8.33 7.37
N ALA A 36 13.35 -8.40 6.54
CA ALA A 36 12.32 -9.42 6.66
C ALA A 36 12.88 -10.81 6.32
N HIS A 37 12.68 -11.79 7.21
CA HIS A 37 13.16 -13.15 7.07
C HIS A 37 12.14 -14.16 7.59
N ASP A 38 12.25 -15.42 7.16
CA ASP A 38 11.36 -16.52 7.54
C ASP A 38 11.65 -17.15 8.91
N GLY A 39 12.82 -16.84 9.48
CA GLY A 39 13.27 -17.39 10.77
C GLY A 39 14.40 -18.40 10.64
N ASP A 40 14.58 -18.97 9.44
CA ASP A 40 15.66 -19.91 9.09
C ASP A 40 16.87 -19.21 8.46
N GLY A 41 16.90 -17.87 8.52
CA GLY A 41 17.95 -17.04 7.97
C GLY A 41 17.76 -16.67 6.49
N ASN A 42 16.66 -17.08 5.85
CA ASN A 42 16.37 -16.64 4.49
C ASN A 42 15.71 -15.26 4.53
N HIS A 43 16.34 -14.30 3.88
CA HIS A 43 15.82 -12.94 3.75
C HIS A 43 15.06 -12.77 2.43
N ALA A 44 13.96 -12.01 2.48
CA ALA A 44 13.25 -11.61 1.27
C ALA A 44 14.07 -10.57 0.49
N SER A 45 13.90 -10.55 -0.83
CA SER A 45 14.36 -9.41 -1.64
C SER A 45 13.40 -8.22 -1.49
N LEU A 46 13.90 -7.01 -1.75
CA LEU A 46 13.05 -5.81 -1.81
C LEU A 46 11.92 -5.98 -2.84
N ARG A 47 12.21 -6.63 -3.98
CA ARG A 47 11.20 -7.01 -4.97
C ARG A 47 10.07 -7.84 -4.38
N ARG A 48 10.41 -8.90 -3.63
CA ARG A 48 9.42 -9.77 -3.00
C ARG A 48 8.57 -8.98 -2.02
N LEU A 49 9.20 -8.18 -1.16
CA LEU A 49 8.49 -7.33 -0.20
C LEU A 49 7.50 -6.38 -0.88
N LEU A 50 7.89 -5.75 -1.99
CA LEU A 50 7.01 -4.83 -2.71
C LEU A 50 5.82 -5.54 -3.36
N CYS A 51 6.04 -6.71 -3.96
CA CYS A 51 4.93 -7.52 -4.48
C CYS A 51 3.95 -7.91 -3.38
N ASP A 52 4.46 -8.35 -2.23
CA ASP A 52 3.63 -8.73 -1.07
C ASP A 52 2.82 -7.53 -0.55
N LEU A 53 3.42 -6.34 -0.46
CA LEU A 53 2.71 -5.12 -0.05
C LEU A 53 1.62 -4.71 -1.05
N ILE A 54 1.87 -4.84 -2.36
CA ILE A 54 0.87 -4.54 -3.39
C ILE A 54 -0.31 -5.53 -3.30
N GLU A 55 -0.02 -6.81 -3.12
CA GLU A 55 -1.05 -7.84 -2.96
C GLU A 55 -1.89 -7.60 -1.70
N GLU A 56 -1.25 -7.32 -0.56
CA GLU A 56 -1.94 -7.01 0.69
C GLU A 56 -2.82 -5.76 0.57
N TYR A 57 -2.28 -4.70 -0.04
CA TYR A 57 -3.02 -3.47 -0.25
C TYR A 57 -4.26 -3.71 -1.11
N GLY A 58 -4.12 -4.45 -2.23
CA GLY A 58 -5.24 -4.82 -3.10
C GLY A 58 -6.30 -5.68 -2.40
N ARG A 59 -5.88 -6.60 -1.53
CA ARG A 59 -6.83 -7.43 -0.76
C ARG A 59 -7.65 -6.60 0.22
N HIS A 60 -7.01 -5.64 0.89
CA HIS A 60 -7.70 -4.73 1.80
C HIS A 60 -8.62 -3.75 1.09
N THR A 61 -8.21 -3.19 -0.07
CA THR A 61 -9.11 -2.34 -0.86
C THR A 61 -10.31 -3.12 -1.37
N GLY A 62 -10.12 -4.36 -1.83
CA GLY A 62 -11.23 -5.24 -2.21
C GLY A 62 -12.21 -5.52 -1.05
N HIS A 63 -11.71 -5.72 0.17
CA HIS A 63 -12.60 -5.84 1.34
C HIS A 63 -13.34 -4.53 1.65
N ALA A 64 -12.68 -3.38 1.51
CA ALA A 64 -13.31 -2.07 1.73
C ALA A 64 -14.40 -1.77 0.69
N ASP A 65 -14.24 -2.26 -0.54
CA ASP A 65 -15.25 -2.14 -1.59
C ASP A 65 -16.54 -2.86 -1.24
N LEU A 66 -16.48 -4.06 -0.64
CA LEU A 66 -17.66 -4.76 -0.15
C LEU A 66 -18.39 -3.96 0.95
N LEU A 67 -17.64 -3.28 1.82
CA LEU A 67 -18.22 -2.43 2.86
C LEU A 67 -18.88 -1.19 2.25
N ARG A 68 -18.24 -0.57 1.25
CA ARG A 68 -18.79 0.59 0.54
C ARG A 68 -20.07 0.21 -0.20
N GLU A 69 -20.07 -0.91 -0.93
CA GLU A 69 -21.24 -1.44 -1.62
C GLU A 69 -22.42 -1.63 -0.66
N ALA A 70 -22.18 -2.17 0.55
CA ALA A 70 -23.23 -2.33 1.55
C ALA A 70 -23.78 -1.00 2.09
N VAL A 71 -23.00 0.09 2.04
CA VAL A 71 -23.39 1.42 2.52
C VAL A 71 -24.11 2.23 1.45
N ASP A 72 -23.63 2.23 0.21
CA ASP A 72 -24.11 3.13 -0.85
C ASP A 72 -24.59 2.43 -2.14
N GLY A 73 -24.52 1.10 -2.20
CA GLY A 73 -24.99 0.28 -3.32
C GLY A 73 -24.11 0.35 -4.58
N ARG A 74 -22.96 1.01 -4.55
CA ARG A 74 -22.06 1.13 -5.71
C ARG A 74 -21.10 -0.05 -5.79
N VAL A 75 -21.09 -0.72 -6.95
CA VAL A 75 -20.16 -1.81 -7.29
C VAL A 75 -18.98 -1.30 -8.11
N GLY A 76 -17.81 -1.91 -7.95
CA GLY A 76 -16.59 -1.63 -8.73
C GLY A 76 -15.73 -0.50 -8.18
N GLU A 77 -14.51 -0.38 -8.69
CA GLU A 77 -13.36 0.28 -8.03
C GLU A 77 -13.31 1.81 -8.18
N ASP A 78 -14.00 2.39 -9.16
CA ASP A 78 -13.78 3.80 -9.51
C ASP A 78 -14.60 4.76 -8.64
N PRO A 79 -13.98 5.85 -8.12
CA PRO A 79 -14.73 6.88 -7.43
C PRO A 79 -15.68 7.60 -8.41
N PRO A 80 -16.71 8.30 -7.90
CA PRO A 80 -17.62 9.06 -8.75
C PRO A 80 -16.88 10.05 -9.65
N PRO A 81 -17.43 10.35 -10.85
CA PRO A 81 -16.87 11.40 -11.72
C PRO A 81 -16.63 12.70 -10.96
N GLY A 82 -15.42 13.25 -11.06
CA GLY A 82 -15.03 14.51 -10.40
C GLY A 82 -14.51 14.36 -8.96
N TRP A 83 -14.34 13.13 -8.44
CA TRP A 83 -13.65 12.91 -7.17
C TRP A 83 -12.20 13.39 -7.25
N GLN A 84 -11.74 14.09 -6.21
CA GLN A 84 -10.34 14.48 -6.01
C GLN A 84 -9.89 14.03 -4.62
N PRO A 85 -8.64 13.52 -4.48
CA PRO A 85 -8.04 13.22 -3.18
C PRO A 85 -7.91 14.46 -2.29
#